data_AF-A0A7Y3GI79-F1
#
_entry.id   AF-A0A7Y3GI79-F1
#
_cell.length_a   1.000
_cell.length_b   1.000
_cell.length_c   1.000
_cell.angle_alpha   90.00
_cell.angle_beta   90.00
_cell.angle_gamma   90.00
#
_symmetry.space_group_name_H-M   'P 1'
#
loop_
_entity.id
_entity.type
_entity.pdbx_description
1 polymer ?
#
loop_
_entity_poly.entity_id
_entity_poly.type
_entity_poly.pdbx_seq_one_letter_code
_entity_poly.pdbx_strand_id
1 'polypeptide(L)'
;MKNLIQSTCRFLLFSFLFMLLGNTNLYAADPERVAIIPFKMNAQNDLTFLKNGIYDMLASRLSTAGKVQVVGRKETEKALEMVTEPINEEAARRTGEKLKADFVLFGSLTVFGNSISIDAKMINVSGKKPVLTFFEQSQSIDEVIPRINMIASNINDKIFGLKTATATSPPATATPTPEGPKKDIHAHPETLLKGEAIEQGRDNSLLVEHGSTRELSTKFWKSHNFKTFLHGLALGDVDQDGRVETVVAGARSIRIYRYENRRLVKIQEIKESKYLYFIGIDIADINQNGYPEIFITSLSLSKNSVRSFVLEYNGKKYVKIADGMPWYFRVVKMPDKKPVLLGKKNSGKGPFAAGAVYQMNWENSDYVPSVQILKSARVSVLGATMGDSMNSGDDLVLAYTKTDRLKIFSAGGGEEWTGSDRLGGSTLHYLLPRTEPSVENRQYLSMRVTICDMNQDGKNEVIAVKNEDISGYRLKSFRKFTKANFISLSWDGLGLVPDWRTRQISGHIRDFAVGDFDNDGKDELVAGVVIKEGTTVATSPKTSIIAYEIGG
;
A
#
# COMPACT_ATOMS: atom_id res chain seq x y z
N MET A 1 0.56 19.04 -80.01
CA MET A 1 1.72 19.11 -79.08
C MET A 1 1.59 20.14 -77.95
N LYS A 2 0.93 21.29 -78.13
CA LYS A 2 0.79 22.32 -77.07
C LYS A 2 -0.03 21.89 -75.83
N ASN A 3 -1.06 21.05 -76.00
CA ASN A 3 -1.95 20.66 -74.89
C ASN A 3 -1.38 19.56 -73.96
N LEU A 4 -0.44 18.74 -74.46
CA LEU A 4 0.19 17.67 -73.67
C LEU A 4 1.29 18.21 -72.73
N ILE A 5 1.95 19.30 -73.14
CA ILE A 5 2.99 19.99 -72.36
C ILE A 5 2.38 20.83 -71.22
N GLN A 6 1.20 21.42 -71.42
CA GLN A 6 0.52 22.17 -70.36
C GLN A 6 -0.04 21.28 -69.24
N SER A 7 -0.49 20.06 -69.55
CA SER A 7 -1.03 19.12 -68.55
C SER A 7 0.09 18.52 -67.68
N THR A 8 1.22 18.15 -68.29
CA THR A 8 2.41 17.65 -67.58
C THR A 8 3.07 18.73 -66.73
N CYS A 9 3.10 19.98 -67.19
CA CYS A 9 3.63 21.11 -66.42
C CYS A 9 2.74 21.49 -65.22
N ARG A 10 1.40 21.37 -65.35
CA ARG A 10 0.46 21.55 -64.23
C ARG A 10 0.56 20.44 -63.18
N PHE A 11 0.78 19.19 -63.58
CA PHE A 11 0.97 18.08 -62.65
C PHE A 11 2.31 18.17 -61.89
N LEU A 12 3.38 18.60 -62.57
CA LEU A 12 4.68 18.88 -61.94
C LEU A 12 4.63 20.08 -60.98
N LEU A 13 3.88 21.15 -61.32
CA LEU A 13 3.70 22.29 -60.42
C LEU A 13 2.88 21.92 -59.16
N PHE A 14 1.85 21.08 -59.31
CA PHE A 14 1.03 20.61 -58.18
C PHE A 14 1.79 19.62 -57.30
N SER A 15 2.61 18.75 -57.88
CA SER A 15 3.49 17.83 -57.15
C SER A 15 4.59 18.60 -56.39
N PHE A 16 5.16 19.66 -56.96
CA PHE A 16 6.15 20.50 -56.30
C PHE A 16 5.54 21.35 -55.16
N LEU A 17 4.31 21.84 -55.34
CA LEU A 17 3.58 22.58 -54.29
C LEU A 17 3.15 21.66 -53.13
N PHE A 18 2.81 20.39 -53.41
CA PHE A 18 2.49 19.40 -52.38
C PHE A 18 3.75 18.92 -51.61
N MET A 19 4.92 18.91 -52.25
CA MET A 19 6.21 18.59 -51.62
C MET A 19 6.74 19.74 -50.73
N LEU A 20 6.34 20.99 -51.00
CA LEU A 20 6.68 22.17 -50.20
C LEU A 20 5.76 22.39 -48.99
N LEU A 21 4.60 21.76 -48.94
CA LEU A 21 3.66 21.83 -47.81
C LEU A 21 3.83 20.69 -46.78
N GLY A 22 4.74 19.73 -47.04
CA GLY A 22 4.94 18.53 -46.21
C GLY A 22 5.98 18.63 -45.07
N ASN A 23 6.60 19.80 -44.85
CA ASN A 23 7.65 19.98 -43.83
C ASN A 23 7.25 21.01 -42.77
N THR A 24 6.09 20.85 -42.14
CA THR A 24 5.91 21.39 -40.78
C THR A 24 6.53 20.40 -39.81
N ASN A 25 7.85 20.53 -39.61
CA ASN A 25 8.44 20.03 -38.38
C ASN A 25 7.74 20.79 -37.24
N LEU A 26 6.77 20.15 -36.60
CA LEU A 26 6.37 20.50 -35.24
C LEU A 26 7.64 20.34 -34.40
N TYR A 27 8.39 21.42 -34.23
CA TYR A 27 9.36 21.52 -33.17
C TYR A 27 8.57 21.37 -31.88
N ALA A 28 8.59 20.15 -31.31
CA ALA A 28 8.28 19.97 -29.91
C ALA A 28 9.24 20.90 -29.17
N ALA A 29 8.71 21.91 -28.47
CA ALA A 29 9.52 22.81 -27.68
C ALA A 29 10.40 21.96 -26.74
N ASP A 30 11.70 22.24 -26.73
CA ASP A 30 12.62 21.53 -25.85
C ASP A 30 12.12 21.66 -24.39
N PRO A 31 12.12 20.57 -23.62
CA PRO A 31 11.60 20.58 -22.26
C PRO A 31 12.41 21.55 -21.39
N GLU A 32 11.72 22.36 -20.56
CA GLU A 32 12.38 23.29 -19.66
C GLU A 32 13.24 22.52 -18.64
N ARG A 33 14.51 22.90 -18.48
CA ARG A 33 15.46 22.24 -17.60
C ARG A 33 15.45 22.86 -16.21
N VAL A 34 15.22 22.04 -15.19
CA VAL A 34 15.13 22.48 -13.78
C VAL A 34 16.23 21.83 -12.96
N ALA A 35 17.09 22.62 -12.33
CA ALA A 35 18.03 22.14 -11.32
C ALA A 35 17.41 22.29 -9.92
N ILE A 36 17.59 21.28 -9.07
CA ILE A 36 17.12 21.32 -7.67
C ILE A 36 18.35 21.31 -6.78
N ILE A 37 18.57 22.37 -6.00
CA ILE A 37 19.63 22.39 -5.00
C ILE A 37 19.10 21.69 -3.75
N PRO A 38 19.84 20.74 -3.15
CA PRO A 38 19.42 20.08 -1.91
C PRO A 38 19.11 21.10 -0.82
N PHE A 39 17.90 21.03 -0.26
CA PHE A 39 17.44 22.00 0.74
C PHE A 39 18.36 22.03 1.96
N LYS A 40 18.60 23.22 2.48
CA LYS A 40 19.29 23.40 3.75
C LYS A 40 18.38 22.92 4.87
N MET A 41 18.90 22.05 5.74
CA MET A 41 18.16 21.54 6.89
C MET A 41 18.64 22.26 8.15
N ASN A 42 17.73 22.95 8.84
CA ASN A 42 17.98 23.55 10.15
C ASN A 42 17.16 22.75 11.18
N ALA A 43 17.78 21.76 11.82
CA ALA A 43 17.12 20.91 12.81
C ALA A 43 18.11 20.51 13.92
N GLN A 44 17.60 20.25 15.12
CA GLN A 44 18.41 19.79 16.25
C GLN A 44 18.89 18.33 16.10
N ASN A 45 18.17 17.53 15.31
CA ASN A 45 18.45 16.11 15.08
C ASN A 45 18.93 15.86 13.64
N ASP A 46 19.66 14.77 13.41
CA ASP A 46 20.06 14.35 12.06
C ASP A 46 18.84 13.89 11.25
N LEU A 47 18.49 14.68 10.23
CA LEU A 47 17.39 14.46 9.30
C LEU A 47 17.89 14.23 7.87
N THR A 48 19.07 13.64 7.70
CA THR A 48 19.66 13.37 6.37
C THR A 48 18.73 12.53 5.48
N PHE A 49 17.97 11.59 6.06
CA PHE A 49 16.96 10.82 5.33
C PHE A 49 15.87 11.70 4.71
N LEU A 50 15.45 12.74 5.44
CA LEU A 50 14.39 13.66 5.01
C LEU A 50 14.91 14.59 3.92
N LYS A 51 16.14 15.09 4.04
CA LYS A 51 16.80 15.88 3.00
C LYS A 51 16.82 15.15 1.65
N ASN A 52 17.18 13.87 1.67
CA ASN A 52 17.20 13.03 0.48
C ASN A 52 15.79 12.79 -0.08
N GLY A 53 14.84 12.45 0.79
CA GLY A 53 13.45 12.22 0.39
C GLY A 53 12.79 13.45 -0.24
N ILE A 54 13.04 14.65 0.29
CA ILE A 54 12.52 15.91 -0.26
C ILE A 54 13.07 16.16 -1.66
N TYR A 55 14.37 15.94 -1.89
CA TYR A 55 14.96 16.07 -3.22
C TYR A 55 14.25 15.17 -4.23
N ASP A 56 14.14 13.87 -3.91
CA ASP A 56 13.56 12.87 -4.80
C ASP A 56 12.09 13.18 -5.11
N MET A 57 11.36 13.67 -4.11
CA MET A 57 9.97 14.11 -4.25
C MET A 57 9.82 15.31 -5.18
N LEU A 58 10.61 16.37 -4.98
CA LEU A 58 10.57 17.56 -5.82
C LEU A 58 10.98 17.20 -7.25
N ALA A 59 12.03 16.39 -7.42
CA ALA A 59 12.48 15.92 -8.73
C ALA A 59 11.36 15.16 -9.46
N SER A 60 10.69 14.24 -8.77
CA SER A 60 9.61 13.46 -9.38
C SER A 60 8.37 14.29 -9.71
N ARG A 61 8.02 15.29 -8.90
CA ARG A 61 6.79 16.08 -9.10
C ARG A 61 6.96 17.20 -10.11
N LEU A 62 8.16 17.75 -10.25
CA LEU A 62 8.46 18.77 -11.25
C LEU A 62 8.72 18.16 -12.63
N SER A 63 9.29 16.95 -12.69
CA SER A 63 9.54 16.27 -13.96
C SER A 63 8.24 15.89 -14.67
N THR A 64 8.02 16.44 -15.87
CA THR A 64 6.86 16.13 -16.72
C THR A 64 7.36 15.77 -18.11
N ALA A 65 7.00 14.58 -18.59
CA ALA A 65 7.46 14.06 -19.88
C ALA A 65 7.17 15.06 -21.02
N GLY A 66 8.22 15.43 -21.77
CA GLY A 66 8.14 16.36 -22.90
C GLY A 66 7.91 17.83 -22.52
N LYS A 67 7.89 18.20 -21.23
CA LYS A 67 7.68 19.60 -20.80
C LYS A 67 8.71 20.10 -19.80
N VAL A 68 9.07 19.29 -18.81
CA VAL A 68 10.02 19.67 -17.74
C VAL A 68 10.99 18.52 -17.49
N GLN A 69 12.28 18.79 -17.59
CA GLN A 69 13.35 17.84 -17.31
C GLN A 69 14.14 18.30 -16.08
N VAL A 70 14.17 17.47 -15.05
CA VAL A 70 14.96 17.76 -13.84
C VAL A 70 16.40 17.27 -14.02
N VAL A 71 17.38 18.13 -13.68
CA VAL A 71 18.81 17.81 -13.71
C VAL A 71 19.15 16.76 -12.66
N GLY A 72 20.08 15.86 -13.00
CA GLY A 72 20.48 14.76 -12.12
C GLY A 72 21.09 15.26 -10.80
N ARG A 73 20.78 14.53 -9.71
CA ARG A 73 21.27 14.86 -8.37
C ARG A 73 22.79 14.95 -8.28
N LYS A 74 23.49 13.94 -8.79
CA LYS A 74 24.96 13.87 -8.77
C LYS A 74 25.60 15.03 -9.56
N GLU A 75 24.97 15.47 -10.64
CA GLU A 75 25.44 16.59 -11.44
C GLU A 75 25.26 17.90 -10.67
N THR A 76 24.11 18.07 -10.03
CA THR A 76 23.82 19.25 -9.21
C THR A 76 24.73 19.34 -7.97
N GLU A 77 24.96 18.22 -7.28
CA GLU A 77 25.88 18.15 -6.15
C GLU A 77 27.32 18.48 -6.56
N LYS A 78 27.81 17.96 -7.70
CA LYS A 78 29.14 18.32 -8.24
C LYS A 78 29.26 19.80 -8.58
N ALA A 79 28.20 20.42 -9.11
CA ALA A 79 28.20 21.85 -9.40
C ALA A 79 28.25 22.72 -8.13
N LEU A 80 27.77 22.18 -7.00
CA LEU A 80 27.76 22.82 -5.68
C LEU A 80 29.08 22.70 -4.92
N GLU A 81 29.93 21.70 -5.21
CA GLU A 81 31.23 21.49 -4.54
C GLU A 81 32.19 22.70 -4.66
N MET A 82 32.00 23.53 -5.69
CA MET A 82 32.80 24.75 -5.92
C MET A 82 32.17 26.02 -5.33
N VAL A 83 31.04 25.91 -4.62
CA VAL A 83 30.34 27.05 -4.00
C VAL A 83 30.61 27.02 -2.50
N THR A 84 31.53 27.88 -2.04
CA THR A 84 31.93 27.99 -0.62
C THR A 84 31.02 28.89 0.21
N GLU A 85 30.10 29.62 -0.43
CA GLU A 85 29.17 30.57 0.20
C GLU A 85 27.79 29.93 0.47
N PRO A 86 27.00 30.44 1.44
CA PRO A 86 25.61 30.03 1.62
C PRO A 86 24.81 30.21 0.33
N ILE A 87 23.98 29.22 -0.02
CA ILE A 87 23.17 29.26 -1.24
C ILE A 87 22.18 30.43 -1.19
N ASN A 88 22.54 31.51 -1.88
CA ASN A 88 21.71 32.69 -2.15
C ASN A 88 21.27 32.71 -3.63
N GLU A 89 20.47 33.70 -4.02
CA GLU A 89 19.92 33.78 -5.40
C GLU A 89 21.00 33.85 -6.48
N GLU A 90 22.14 34.50 -6.19
CA GLU A 90 23.26 34.64 -7.11
C GLU A 90 24.06 33.34 -7.24
N ALA A 91 24.35 32.66 -6.13
CA ALA A 91 24.97 31.33 -6.12
C ALA A 91 24.09 30.28 -6.81
N ALA A 92 22.78 30.32 -6.58
CA ALA A 92 21.82 29.46 -7.27
C ALA A 92 21.83 29.72 -8.78
N ARG A 93 21.89 30.99 -9.23
CA ARG A 93 21.95 31.34 -10.65
C ARG A 93 23.22 30.82 -11.33
N ARG A 94 24.38 31.06 -10.71
CA ARG A 94 25.68 30.52 -11.18
C ARG A 94 25.67 28.99 -11.30
N THR A 95 25.04 28.32 -10.33
CA THR A 95 24.88 26.85 -10.35
C THR A 95 23.99 26.41 -11.53
N GLY A 96 22.88 27.12 -11.77
CA GLY A 96 22.01 26.89 -12.91
C GLY A 96 22.68 27.09 -14.27
N GLU A 97 23.50 28.13 -14.42
CA GLU A 97 24.28 28.39 -15.65
C GLU A 97 25.23 27.24 -15.97
N LYS A 98 25.98 26.75 -14.97
CA LYS A 98 26.87 25.59 -15.12
C LYS A 98 26.12 24.32 -15.55
N LEU A 99 24.94 24.11 -14.99
CA LEU A 99 24.09 22.94 -15.26
C LEU A 99 23.26 23.07 -16.55
N LYS A 100 23.36 24.22 -17.24
CA LYS A 100 22.52 24.57 -18.40
C LYS A 100 21.03 24.39 -18.07
N ALA A 101 20.63 24.81 -16.87
CA ALA A 101 19.24 24.79 -16.42
C ALA A 101 18.56 26.12 -16.74
N ASP A 102 17.28 26.09 -17.08
CA ASP A 102 16.45 27.27 -17.30
C ASP A 102 15.95 27.84 -15.97
N PHE A 103 15.74 26.95 -14.99
CA PHE A 103 15.33 27.30 -13.64
C PHE A 103 16.11 26.56 -12.55
N VAL A 104 16.22 27.18 -11.39
CA VAL A 104 16.83 26.57 -10.19
C VAL A 104 15.88 26.71 -9.00
N LEU A 105 15.58 25.58 -8.36
CA LEU A 105 14.84 25.51 -7.11
C LEU A 105 15.81 25.33 -5.95
N PHE A 106 15.74 26.19 -4.94
CA PHE A 106 16.52 26.06 -3.71
C PHE A 106 15.72 26.56 -2.51
N GLY A 107 16.14 26.20 -1.30
CA GLY A 107 15.38 26.55 -0.11
C GLY A 107 15.95 25.99 1.18
N SER A 108 15.19 26.18 2.26
CA SER A 108 15.49 25.64 3.57
C SER A 108 14.26 25.02 4.22
N LEU A 109 14.50 23.98 5.01
CA LEU A 109 13.52 23.43 5.94
C LEU A 109 14.05 23.63 7.36
N THR A 110 13.26 24.30 8.18
CA THR A 110 13.56 24.55 9.59
C THR A 110 12.59 23.75 10.46
N VAL A 111 13.13 23.00 11.41
CA VAL A 111 12.37 22.25 12.42
C VAL A 111 12.62 22.88 13.78
N PHE A 112 11.55 23.33 14.45
CA PHE A 112 11.62 23.90 15.78
C PHE A 112 10.59 23.24 16.70
N GLY A 113 11.05 22.44 17.68
CA GLY A 113 10.18 21.61 18.49
C GLY A 113 9.38 20.64 17.60
N ASN A 114 8.06 20.78 17.58
CA ASN A 114 7.16 19.96 16.77
C ASN A 114 6.74 20.62 15.45
N SER A 115 7.05 21.90 15.26
CA SER A 115 6.67 22.66 14.06
C SER A 115 7.76 22.63 13.00
N ILE A 116 7.32 22.78 11.76
CA ILE A 116 8.16 22.86 10.58
C ILE A 116 7.82 24.11 9.80
N SER A 117 8.84 24.68 9.15
CA SER A 117 8.71 25.75 8.19
C SER A 117 9.56 25.41 6.97
N ILE A 118 8.99 25.63 5.79
CA ILE A 118 9.61 25.32 4.50
C ILE A 118 9.59 26.60 3.67
N ASP A 119 10.79 27.07 3.34
CA ASP A 119 11.02 28.21 2.46
C ASP A 119 11.63 27.70 1.17
N ALA A 120 10.98 27.95 0.03
CA ALA A 120 11.47 27.57 -1.28
C ALA A 120 11.45 28.77 -2.23
N LYS A 121 12.52 28.92 -3.01
CA LYS A 121 12.66 29.92 -4.05
C LYS A 121 12.95 29.26 -5.39
N MET A 122 12.24 29.68 -6.42
CA MET A 122 12.51 29.28 -7.79
C MET A 122 12.99 30.50 -8.57
N ILE A 123 14.17 30.38 -9.17
CA ILE A 123 14.79 31.43 -9.97
C ILE A 123 14.84 31.02 -11.44
N ASN A 124 14.64 31.99 -12.32
CA ASN A 124 14.93 31.81 -13.74
C ASN A 124 16.37 32.23 -14.02
N VAL A 125 17.14 31.34 -14.64
CA VAL A 125 18.59 31.54 -14.83
C VAL A 125 18.88 32.71 -15.78
N SER A 126 18.03 32.93 -16.78
CA SER A 126 18.18 34.06 -17.73
C SER A 126 17.92 35.44 -17.09
N GLY A 127 17.37 35.49 -15.88
CA GLY A 127 17.03 36.73 -15.19
C GLY A 127 15.82 37.49 -15.75
N LYS A 128 15.16 36.96 -16.78
CA LYS A 128 14.00 37.60 -17.43
C LYS A 128 12.70 37.45 -16.66
N LYS A 129 12.60 36.46 -15.75
CA LYS A 129 11.41 36.24 -14.90
C LYS A 129 11.76 36.55 -13.44
N PRO A 130 10.82 37.13 -12.67
CA PRO A 130 11.04 37.41 -11.25
C PRO A 130 11.24 36.13 -10.45
N VAL A 131 11.92 36.24 -9.31
CA VAL A 131 12.08 35.15 -8.36
C VAL A 131 10.73 34.85 -7.72
N LEU A 132 10.34 33.58 -7.71
CA LEU A 132 9.10 33.13 -7.08
C LEU A 132 9.40 32.46 -5.75
N THR A 133 8.68 32.88 -4.72
CA THR A 133 8.82 32.37 -3.35
C THR A 133 7.61 31.54 -2.97
N PHE A 134 7.85 30.40 -2.33
CA PHE A 134 6.84 29.47 -1.83
C PHE A 134 7.14 29.20 -0.37
N PHE A 135 6.14 29.40 0.48
CA PHE A 135 6.24 29.22 1.93
C PHE A 135 5.15 28.27 2.41
N GLU A 136 5.53 27.29 3.23
CA GLU A 136 4.60 26.41 3.91
C GLU A 136 5.03 26.21 5.37
N GLN A 137 4.07 26.13 6.28
CA GLN A 137 4.32 25.86 7.68
C GLN A 137 3.35 24.79 8.20
N SER A 138 3.80 24.00 9.17
CA SER A 138 2.93 23.07 9.89
C SER A 138 3.35 22.94 11.36
N GLN A 139 2.39 22.54 12.20
CA GLN A 139 2.59 22.23 13.61
C GLN A 139 3.06 20.78 13.85
N SER A 140 3.27 20.00 12.78
CA SER A 140 3.76 18.62 12.87
C SER A 140 4.79 18.30 11.80
N ILE A 141 5.87 17.63 12.21
CA ILE A 141 6.87 17.06 11.29
C ILE A 141 6.29 15.98 10.37
N ASP A 142 5.19 15.33 10.77
CA ASP A 142 4.51 14.34 9.93
C ASP A 142 3.88 14.98 8.68
N GLU A 143 3.68 16.30 8.68
CA GLU A 143 3.10 17.05 7.57
C GLU A 143 4.13 17.60 6.57
N VAL A 144 5.45 17.41 6.79
CA VAL A 144 6.50 17.89 5.84
C VAL A 144 6.18 17.47 4.41
N ILE A 145 5.77 16.21 4.24
CA ILE A 145 5.53 15.60 2.93
C ILE A 145 4.32 16.24 2.22
N PRO A 146 3.13 16.35 2.84
CA PRO A 146 2.02 17.16 2.31
C PRO A 146 2.43 18.58 1.90
N ARG A 147 3.23 19.28 2.71
CA ARG A 147 3.66 20.66 2.42
C ARG A 147 4.61 20.73 1.22
N ILE A 148 5.55 19.80 1.09
CA ILE A 148 6.40 19.68 -0.10
C ILE A 148 5.56 19.37 -1.36
N ASN A 149 4.51 18.57 -1.24
CA ASN A 149 3.59 18.31 -2.34
C ASN A 149 2.87 19.57 -2.80
N MET A 150 2.42 20.41 -1.85
CA MET A 150 1.78 21.69 -2.14
C MET A 150 2.76 22.65 -2.84
N ILE A 151 4.00 22.75 -2.36
CA ILE A 151 5.04 23.57 -3.01
C ILE A 151 5.25 23.11 -4.46
N ALA A 152 5.44 21.81 -4.70
CA ALA A 152 5.64 21.29 -6.05
C ALA A 152 4.42 21.54 -6.97
N SER A 153 3.20 21.40 -6.45
CA SER A 153 1.98 21.70 -7.20
C SER A 153 1.88 23.18 -7.53
N ASN A 154 2.18 24.06 -6.57
CA ASN A 154 2.17 25.51 -6.77
C ASN A 154 3.24 25.96 -7.77
N ILE A 155 4.40 25.30 -7.79
CA ILE A 155 5.45 25.53 -8.79
C ILE A 155 4.94 25.11 -10.18
N ASN A 156 4.38 23.91 -10.31
CA ASN A 156 3.86 23.41 -11.58
C ASN A 156 2.77 24.29 -12.17
N ASP A 157 1.86 24.79 -11.33
CA ASP A 157 0.79 25.70 -11.75
C ASP A 157 1.35 27.08 -12.15
N LYS A 158 2.12 27.73 -11.27
CA LYS A 158 2.57 29.12 -11.48
C LYS A 158 3.66 29.26 -12.53
N ILE A 159 4.49 28.24 -12.74
CA ILE A 159 5.69 28.35 -13.61
C ILE A 159 5.48 27.63 -14.93
N PHE A 160 4.95 26.41 -14.89
CA PHE A 160 4.81 25.56 -16.06
C PHE A 160 3.38 25.53 -16.62
N GLY A 161 2.42 26.21 -15.96
CA GLY A 161 1.01 26.22 -16.37
C GLY A 161 0.36 24.84 -16.32
N LEU A 162 0.95 23.91 -15.56
CA LEU A 162 0.51 22.53 -15.45
C LEU A 162 -0.44 22.41 -14.26
N LYS A 163 -1.75 22.53 -14.55
CA LYS A 163 -2.79 22.19 -13.57
C LYS A 163 -2.75 20.70 -13.29
N THR A 164 -2.14 20.30 -12.18
CA THR A 164 -2.30 18.96 -11.63
C THR A 164 -3.75 18.79 -11.18
N ALA A 165 -4.52 17.97 -11.90
CA ALA A 165 -5.84 17.54 -11.48
C ALA A 165 -5.72 16.65 -10.23
N THR A 166 -5.67 17.28 -9.06
CA THR A 166 -6.00 16.74 -7.72
C THR A 166 -5.79 17.85 -6.68
N ALA A 167 -6.68 18.84 -6.72
CA ALA A 167 -6.98 19.68 -5.57
C ALA A 167 -8.49 19.86 -5.54
N THR A 168 -9.18 18.94 -4.87
CA THR A 168 -10.50 19.26 -4.32
C THR A 168 -10.27 20.36 -3.28
N SER A 169 -10.72 21.57 -3.61
CA SER A 169 -10.74 22.71 -2.71
C SER A 169 -11.44 22.35 -1.40
N PRO A 170 -10.96 22.82 -0.24
CA PRO A 170 -11.80 22.93 0.94
C PRO A 170 -13.02 23.82 0.61
N PRO A 171 -14.21 23.58 1.19
CA PRO A 171 -15.35 24.47 1.02
C PRO A 171 -14.96 25.89 1.42
N ALA A 172 -15.33 26.86 0.58
CA ALA A 172 -15.07 28.27 0.81
C ALA A 172 -15.65 28.71 2.17
N THR A 173 -14.77 29.25 3.00
CA THR A 173 -15.11 29.94 4.24
C THR A 173 -16.00 31.13 3.90
N ALA A 174 -17.23 31.13 4.41
CA ALA A 174 -18.09 32.30 4.37
C ALA A 174 -17.46 33.45 5.19
N THR A 175 -17.55 34.66 4.67
CA THR A 175 -17.15 35.92 5.29
C THR A 175 -17.81 36.15 6.66
N PRO A 176 -17.12 36.83 7.61
CA PRO A 176 -17.65 37.07 8.95
C PRO A 176 -18.58 38.29 8.99
N THR A 177 -19.68 38.15 9.74
CA THR A 177 -20.57 39.25 10.17
C THR A 177 -20.35 39.48 11.68
N PRO A 178 -20.46 40.72 12.22
CA PRO A 178 -19.88 41.08 13.52
C PRO A 178 -20.69 40.69 14.77
N GLU A 179 -19.92 40.36 15.81
CA GLU A 179 -20.11 40.37 17.28
C GLU A 179 -21.48 40.56 17.98
N GLY A 180 -21.70 39.67 18.96
CA GLY A 180 -22.33 39.93 20.27
C GLY A 180 -22.87 38.66 20.96
N PRO A 181 -22.90 38.57 22.31
CA PRO A 181 -21.82 38.66 23.29
C PRO A 181 -21.49 37.29 23.95
N LYS A 182 -20.29 37.22 24.55
CA LYS A 182 -19.70 36.05 25.26
C LYS A 182 -20.58 35.52 26.41
N LYS A 183 -20.63 34.18 26.57
CA LYS A 183 -20.78 33.56 27.89
C LYS A 183 -20.07 32.20 28.00
N ASP A 184 -19.16 32.17 28.98
CA ASP A 184 -18.51 31.08 29.70
C ASP A 184 -18.00 29.83 28.98
N ILE A 185 -16.67 29.85 28.83
CA ILE A 185 -15.77 28.71 28.90
C ILE A 185 -15.96 28.08 30.29
N HIS A 186 -16.64 26.94 30.38
CA HIS A 186 -16.44 25.84 31.35
C HIS A 186 -17.66 24.90 31.32
N ALA A 187 -17.69 23.93 30.39
CA ALA A 187 -18.49 22.71 30.54
C ALA A 187 -17.91 21.58 29.67
N HIS A 188 -17.64 20.43 30.30
CA HIS A 188 -17.05 19.23 29.71
C HIS A 188 -18.02 18.46 28.79
N PRO A 189 -17.53 17.72 27.78
CA PRO A 189 -18.35 17.15 26.71
C PRO A 189 -18.88 15.75 27.06
N GLU A 190 -19.81 15.66 28.03
CA GLU A 190 -20.38 14.37 28.47
C GLU A 190 -21.92 14.31 28.41
N THR A 191 -22.58 15.32 27.84
CA THR A 191 -24.06 15.42 27.83
C THR A 191 -24.74 15.31 26.47
N LEU A 192 -24.03 14.91 25.40
CA LEU A 192 -24.64 14.69 24.07
C LEU A 192 -24.87 13.21 23.70
N LEU A 193 -24.70 12.28 24.65
CA LEU A 193 -25.19 10.89 24.53
C LEU A 193 -26.27 10.63 25.59
N LYS A 194 -27.49 11.12 25.35
CA LYS A 194 -28.74 10.62 25.96
C LYS A 194 -29.94 11.27 25.26
N GLY A 195 -30.86 10.45 24.78
CA GLY A 195 -32.05 10.83 24.00
C GLY A 195 -32.18 9.88 22.81
N GLU A 196 -32.50 8.61 23.05
CA GLU A 196 -33.86 8.04 23.04
C GLU A 196 -34.27 7.56 21.65
N ALA A 197 -34.72 6.31 21.64
CA ALA A 197 -35.11 5.55 20.46
C ALA A 197 -36.44 6.07 19.91
N ILE A 198 -36.51 6.19 18.58
CA ILE A 198 -37.76 6.09 17.84
C ILE A 198 -37.48 5.16 16.65
N GLU A 199 -38.02 3.94 16.75
CA GLU A 199 -38.34 3.13 15.58
C GLU A 199 -39.38 3.86 14.75
N GLN A 200 -39.15 3.98 13.45
CA GLN A 200 -40.18 3.82 12.43
C GLN A 200 -39.53 3.71 11.06
N GLY A 201 -39.83 2.59 10.40
CA GLY A 201 -39.32 2.27 9.08
C GLY A 201 -39.62 3.34 8.05
N ARG A 202 -38.63 3.58 7.20
CA ARG A 202 -38.82 3.94 5.80
C ARG A 202 -37.61 3.44 5.02
N ASP A 203 -37.94 2.49 4.17
CA ASP A 203 -37.26 2.11 2.95
C ASP A 203 -36.53 3.31 2.32
N ASN A 204 -35.22 3.19 2.17
CA ASN A 204 -34.39 4.13 1.40
C ASN A 204 -33.46 3.31 0.50
N SER A 205 -34.07 2.61 -0.45
CA SER A 205 -33.48 2.41 -1.76
C SER A 205 -33.25 3.78 -2.41
N LEU A 206 -32.00 4.21 -2.51
CA LEU A 206 -31.59 5.30 -3.39
C LEU A 206 -30.27 4.95 -4.05
N LEU A 207 -30.41 4.41 -5.25
CA LEU A 207 -29.41 4.32 -6.30
C LEU A 207 -28.77 5.70 -6.54
N VAL A 208 -27.45 5.78 -6.44
CA VAL A 208 -26.67 6.82 -7.12
C VAL A 208 -25.94 6.15 -8.26
N GLU A 209 -26.54 6.28 -9.44
CA GLU A 209 -25.99 5.78 -10.70
C GLU A 209 -25.00 6.83 -11.23
N HIS A 210 -23.70 6.55 -11.10
CA HIS A 210 -22.62 7.24 -11.82
C HIS A 210 -21.44 6.28 -12.01
N GLY A 211 -21.62 5.18 -12.76
CA GLY A 211 -20.53 4.34 -13.27
C GLY A 211 -19.49 3.85 -12.25
N SER A 212 -19.83 3.81 -10.96
CA SER A 212 -18.92 3.64 -9.84
C SER A 212 -19.31 2.40 -9.02
N THR A 213 -18.35 1.49 -8.83
CA THR A 213 -18.41 0.36 -7.90
C THR A 213 -19.19 0.70 -6.62
N ARG A 214 -20.13 -0.17 -6.21
CA ARG A 214 -21.00 0.04 -5.05
C ARG A 214 -20.16 0.22 -3.78
N GLU A 215 -20.28 1.37 -3.12
CA GLU A 215 -19.60 1.61 -1.84
C GLU A 215 -20.52 1.21 -0.68
N LEU A 216 -20.10 0.19 0.08
CA LEU A 216 -20.82 -0.27 1.27
C LEU A 216 -20.50 0.64 2.46
N SER A 217 -21.53 1.27 3.03
CA SER A 217 -21.47 2.06 4.26
C SER A 217 -21.57 1.19 5.52
N THR A 218 -21.00 -0.03 5.48
CA THR A 218 -21.08 -0.98 6.60
C THR A 218 -20.44 -0.38 7.85
N LYS A 219 -21.23 -0.33 8.94
CA LYS A 219 -20.71 -0.06 10.29
C LYS A 219 -19.84 -1.25 10.66
N PHE A 220 -18.64 -0.99 11.18
CA PHE A 220 -17.75 -2.03 11.68
C PHE A 220 -17.52 -1.85 13.16
N TRP A 221 -17.37 -2.96 13.88
CA TRP A 221 -16.86 -2.95 15.24
C TRP A 221 -15.35 -2.69 15.22
N LYS A 222 -14.84 -1.96 16.21
CA LYS A 222 -13.40 -1.65 16.33
C LYS A 222 -12.91 -1.87 17.75
N SER A 223 -11.80 -2.59 17.86
CA SER A 223 -11.10 -2.80 19.14
C SER A 223 -10.47 -1.52 19.69
N HIS A 224 -10.13 -1.56 20.97
CA HIS A 224 -9.14 -0.64 21.53
C HIS A 224 -7.82 -0.71 20.76
N ASN A 225 -7.05 0.38 20.80
CA ASN A 225 -5.77 0.39 20.13
C ASN A 225 -4.72 -0.37 20.95
N PHE A 226 -3.96 -1.24 20.29
CA PHE A 226 -2.83 -1.94 20.88
C PHE A 226 -1.52 -1.20 20.55
N LYS A 227 -0.58 -1.20 21.50
CA LYS A 227 0.77 -0.68 21.32
C LYS A 227 1.73 -1.71 20.70
N THR A 228 1.23 -2.55 19.78
CA THR A 228 2.01 -3.60 19.12
C THR A 228 1.85 -3.45 17.62
N PHE A 229 2.95 -3.58 16.88
CA PHE A 229 2.90 -3.68 15.43
C PHE A 229 2.42 -5.06 15.00
N LEU A 230 1.30 -5.11 14.30
CA LEU A 230 0.66 -6.33 13.83
C LEU A 230 1.34 -6.78 12.53
N HIS A 231 1.70 -8.06 12.47
CA HIS A 231 2.32 -8.70 11.30
C HIS A 231 1.34 -9.63 10.57
N GLY A 232 0.44 -10.29 11.29
CA GLY A 232 -0.61 -11.13 10.72
C GLY A 232 -1.73 -11.43 11.71
N LEU A 233 -2.86 -11.93 11.19
CA LEU A 233 -4.04 -12.30 11.95
C LEU A 233 -4.68 -13.56 11.34
N ALA A 234 -5.19 -14.44 12.20
CA ALA A 234 -5.98 -15.60 11.81
C ALA A 234 -7.09 -15.86 12.84
N LEU A 235 -8.15 -16.54 12.40
CA LEU A 235 -9.29 -16.94 13.24
C LEU A 235 -9.38 -18.47 13.30
N GLY A 236 -9.67 -19.00 14.49
CA GLY A 236 -10.00 -20.41 14.71
C GLY A 236 -10.14 -20.75 16.19
N ASP A 237 -10.86 -21.84 16.48
CA ASP A 237 -10.98 -22.44 17.81
C ASP A 237 -9.69 -23.18 18.15
N VAL A 238 -8.72 -22.48 18.73
CA VAL A 238 -7.35 -22.97 18.90
C VAL A 238 -7.13 -23.68 20.23
N ASP A 239 -8.12 -23.69 21.12
CA ASP A 239 -8.11 -24.48 22.36
C ASP A 239 -9.20 -25.57 22.40
N GLN A 240 -9.98 -25.71 21.33
CA GLN A 240 -11.04 -26.70 21.13
C GLN A 240 -12.19 -26.58 22.14
N ASP A 241 -12.52 -25.36 22.56
CA ASP A 241 -13.63 -25.11 23.50
C ASP A 241 -14.96 -24.77 22.80
N GLY A 242 -14.98 -24.81 21.47
CA GLY A 242 -16.13 -24.51 20.63
C GLY A 242 -16.30 -23.03 20.33
N ARG A 243 -15.35 -22.18 20.74
CA ARG A 243 -15.35 -20.75 20.42
C ARG A 243 -14.18 -20.38 19.53
N VAL A 244 -14.39 -19.42 18.64
CA VAL A 244 -13.37 -18.91 17.75
C VAL A 244 -12.53 -17.83 18.44
N GLU A 245 -11.21 -18.01 18.40
CA GLU A 245 -10.26 -17.00 18.84
C GLU A 245 -9.71 -16.19 17.67
N THR A 246 -9.34 -14.94 17.97
CA THR A 246 -8.48 -14.13 17.13
C THR A 246 -7.02 -14.27 17.55
N VAL A 247 -6.21 -14.89 16.70
CA VAL A 247 -4.78 -15.03 16.93
C VAL A 247 -4.00 -13.97 16.14
N VAL A 248 -3.22 -13.18 16.86
CA VAL A 248 -2.44 -12.07 16.31
C VAL A 248 -0.96 -12.36 16.43
N ALA A 249 -0.27 -12.34 15.29
CA ALA A 249 1.19 -12.34 15.24
C ALA A 249 1.71 -10.90 15.32
N GLY A 250 2.43 -10.58 16.39
CA GLY A 250 3.26 -9.38 16.48
C GLY A 250 4.71 -9.67 16.03
N ALA A 251 5.63 -8.76 16.33
CA ALA A 251 7.03 -8.93 15.92
C ALA A 251 7.73 -10.18 16.50
N ARG A 252 7.38 -10.58 17.74
CA ARG A 252 8.07 -11.64 18.50
C ARG A 252 7.15 -12.42 19.45
N SER A 253 5.85 -12.23 19.30
CA SER A 253 4.86 -12.78 20.22
C SER A 253 3.58 -13.06 19.47
N ILE A 254 2.97 -14.19 19.79
CA ILE A 254 1.64 -14.57 19.34
C ILE A 254 0.70 -14.28 20.51
N ARG A 255 -0.39 -13.57 20.23
CA ARG A 255 -1.41 -13.25 21.24
C ARG A 255 -2.73 -13.82 20.77
N ILE A 256 -3.39 -14.52 21.68
CA ILE A 256 -4.68 -15.15 21.43
C ILE A 256 -5.72 -14.34 22.18
N TYR A 257 -6.75 -13.92 21.48
CA TYR A 257 -7.83 -13.11 22.00
C TYR A 257 -9.16 -13.80 21.76
N ARG A 258 -10.09 -13.64 22.71
CA ARG A 258 -11.49 -14.02 22.54
C ARG A 258 -12.34 -12.75 22.56
N TYR A 259 -13.36 -12.70 21.70
CA TYR A 259 -14.35 -11.64 21.75
C TYR A 259 -15.40 -11.99 22.81
N GLU A 260 -15.47 -11.19 23.87
CA GLU A 260 -16.42 -11.39 24.96
C GLU A 260 -16.96 -10.05 25.43
N ASN A 261 -18.26 -9.96 25.69
CA ASN A 261 -18.88 -8.74 26.23
C ASN A 261 -18.52 -7.49 25.41
N ARG A 262 -18.53 -7.61 24.07
CA ARG A 262 -18.23 -6.54 23.12
C ARG A 262 -16.78 -6.02 23.14
N ARG A 263 -15.84 -6.81 23.67
CA ARG A 263 -14.40 -6.47 23.73
C ARG A 263 -13.52 -7.67 23.41
N LEU A 264 -12.32 -7.41 22.92
CA LEU A 264 -11.27 -8.43 22.80
C LEU A 264 -10.54 -8.60 24.13
N VAL A 265 -10.65 -9.80 24.71
CA VAL A 265 -9.97 -10.22 25.94
C VAL A 265 -8.79 -11.09 25.55
N LYS A 266 -7.58 -10.75 26.00
CA LYS A 266 -6.39 -11.56 25.74
C LYS A 266 -6.40 -12.77 26.66
N ILE A 267 -6.54 -13.97 26.10
CA ILE A 267 -6.55 -15.22 26.87
C ILE A 267 -5.15 -15.81 27.03
N GLN A 268 -4.27 -15.62 26.04
CA GLN A 268 -2.91 -16.17 26.06
C GLN A 268 -1.90 -15.29 25.33
N GLU A 269 -0.65 -15.33 25.78
CA GLU A 269 0.49 -14.73 25.07
C GLU A 269 1.68 -15.69 25.05
N ILE A 270 2.12 -16.03 23.84
CA ILE A 270 3.25 -16.91 23.59
C ILE A 270 4.39 -16.04 23.07
N LYS A 271 5.50 -16.00 23.81
CA LYS A 271 6.70 -15.24 23.43
C LYS A 271 7.70 -16.18 22.77
N GLU A 272 8.30 -15.72 21.68
CA GLU A 272 9.30 -16.48 20.93
C GLU A 272 10.66 -15.81 20.95
N SER A 273 11.65 -16.55 20.42
CA SER A 273 13.02 -16.10 20.32
C SER A 273 13.15 -14.74 19.63
N LYS A 274 14.01 -13.86 20.18
CA LYS A 274 14.30 -12.53 19.64
C LYS A 274 14.89 -12.54 18.21
N TYR A 275 15.33 -13.71 17.73
CA TYR A 275 15.95 -13.92 16.43
C TYR A 275 14.97 -14.29 15.31
N LEU A 276 13.70 -14.50 15.63
CA LEU A 276 12.63 -14.74 14.66
C LEU A 276 11.88 -13.45 14.36
N TYR A 277 11.44 -13.33 13.11
CA TYR A 277 10.58 -12.26 12.63
C TYR A 277 9.40 -12.88 11.89
N PHE A 278 8.20 -12.76 12.46
CA PHE A 278 7.00 -13.38 11.90
C PHE A 278 6.54 -12.63 10.66
N ILE A 279 6.16 -13.36 9.62
CA ILE A 279 5.73 -12.80 8.33
C ILE A 279 4.42 -13.38 7.81
N GLY A 280 3.84 -14.35 8.52
CA GLY A 280 2.52 -14.91 8.24
C GLY A 280 2.04 -15.76 9.40
N ILE A 281 0.72 -15.82 9.57
CA ILE A 281 0.03 -16.69 10.51
C ILE A 281 -1.23 -17.24 9.83
N ASP A 282 -1.50 -18.51 10.06
CA ASP A 282 -2.65 -19.23 9.52
C ASP A 282 -3.10 -20.31 10.50
N ILE A 283 -4.38 -20.67 10.50
CA ILE A 283 -4.97 -21.65 11.42
C ILE A 283 -5.83 -22.65 10.64
N ALA A 284 -5.61 -23.94 10.87
CA ALA A 284 -6.48 -25.04 10.44
C ALA A 284 -6.08 -26.34 11.15
N ASP A 285 -7.00 -27.29 11.24
CA ASP A 285 -6.73 -28.68 11.64
C ASP A 285 -6.30 -29.47 10.39
N ILE A 286 -4.99 -29.45 10.07
CA ILE A 286 -4.42 -30.12 8.89
C ILE A 286 -4.06 -31.58 9.22
N ASN A 287 -3.66 -31.87 10.45
CA ASN A 287 -3.34 -33.24 10.88
C ASN A 287 -4.60 -34.07 11.20
N GLN A 288 -5.78 -33.45 11.25
CA GLN A 288 -7.10 -34.06 11.47
C GLN A 288 -7.24 -34.73 12.84
N ASN A 289 -6.60 -34.17 13.88
CA ASN A 289 -6.71 -34.65 15.26
C ASN A 289 -7.79 -33.92 16.08
N GLY A 290 -8.46 -32.92 15.50
CA GLY A 290 -9.50 -32.13 16.14
C GLY A 290 -9.02 -30.88 16.87
N TYR A 291 -7.71 -30.63 16.94
CA TYR A 291 -7.12 -29.41 17.47
C TYR A 291 -6.51 -28.59 16.33
N PRO A 292 -7.12 -27.45 15.95
CA PRO A 292 -6.55 -26.58 14.93
C PRO A 292 -5.13 -26.13 15.26
N GLU A 293 -4.23 -26.30 14.30
CA GLU A 293 -2.84 -25.90 14.45
C GLU A 293 -2.63 -24.45 14.01
N ILE A 294 -1.72 -23.76 14.68
CA ILE A 294 -1.31 -22.39 14.38
C ILE A 294 0.00 -22.43 13.60
N PHE A 295 -0.09 -22.21 12.29
CA PHE A 295 1.05 -22.15 11.37
C PHE A 295 1.69 -20.77 11.41
N ILE A 296 2.97 -20.70 11.78
CA ILE A 296 3.72 -19.44 11.82
C ILE A 296 4.82 -19.49 10.77
N THR A 297 4.69 -18.64 9.75
CA THR A 297 5.79 -18.38 8.82
C THR A 297 6.71 -17.31 9.38
N SER A 298 8.00 -17.62 9.53
CA SER A 298 8.97 -16.68 10.09
C SER A 298 10.31 -16.66 9.35
N LEU A 299 11.03 -15.54 9.50
CA LEU A 299 12.39 -15.37 9.00
C LEU A 299 13.38 -15.33 10.17
N SER A 300 14.56 -15.92 9.97
CA SER A 300 15.71 -15.69 10.83
C SER A 300 16.36 -14.36 10.51
N LEU A 301 16.47 -13.46 11.49
CA LEU A 301 17.00 -12.10 11.33
C LEU A 301 18.44 -12.04 10.80
N SER A 302 19.26 -13.08 11.03
CA SER A 302 20.68 -13.08 10.64
C SER A 302 20.94 -13.47 9.19
N LYS A 303 20.02 -14.19 8.54
CA LYS A 303 20.23 -14.78 7.21
C LYS A 303 19.02 -14.67 6.27
N ASN A 304 17.93 -14.05 6.72
CA ASN A 304 16.61 -14.09 6.06
C ASN A 304 16.21 -15.49 5.59
N SER A 305 16.66 -16.53 6.30
CA SER A 305 16.23 -17.89 6.03
C SER A 305 14.87 -18.10 6.67
N VAL A 306 13.93 -18.69 5.92
CA VAL A 306 12.65 -19.13 6.50
C VAL A 306 12.90 -20.18 7.57
N ARG A 307 12.28 -19.99 8.73
CA ARG A 307 12.33 -20.86 9.89
C ARG A 307 10.95 -20.91 10.54
N SER A 308 10.01 -21.52 9.85
CA SER A 308 8.62 -21.63 10.27
C SER A 308 8.45 -22.70 11.34
N PHE A 309 7.36 -22.60 12.10
CA PHE A 309 7.01 -23.57 13.14
C PHE A 309 5.49 -23.65 13.26
N VAL A 310 5.01 -24.71 13.90
CA VAL A 310 3.59 -24.99 14.08
C VAL A 310 3.32 -25.22 15.56
N LEU A 311 2.33 -24.51 16.09
CA LEU A 311 1.85 -24.68 17.46
C LEU A 311 0.52 -25.42 17.47
N GLU A 312 0.29 -26.23 18.49
CA GLU A 312 -0.98 -26.90 18.73
C GLU A 312 -1.27 -26.89 20.24
N TYR A 313 -2.54 -26.82 20.61
CA TYR A 313 -2.96 -26.95 22.00
C TYR A 313 -3.08 -28.43 22.38
N ASN A 314 -2.35 -28.85 23.42
CA ASN A 314 -2.35 -30.25 23.84
C ASN A 314 -3.37 -30.58 24.96
N GLY A 315 -4.42 -29.76 25.10
CA GLY A 315 -5.38 -29.83 26.20
C GLY A 315 -4.95 -29.08 27.48
N LYS A 316 -3.69 -28.63 27.58
CA LYS A 316 -3.20 -27.85 28.74
C LYS A 316 -2.43 -26.60 28.36
N LYS A 317 -1.63 -26.67 27.30
CA LYS A 317 -0.81 -25.55 26.82
C LYS A 317 -0.53 -25.70 25.33
N TYR A 318 -0.16 -24.58 24.72
CA TYR A 318 0.37 -24.58 23.36
C TYR A 318 1.78 -25.16 23.35
N VAL A 319 2.02 -26.11 22.47
CA VAL A 319 3.31 -26.77 22.24
C VAL A 319 3.71 -26.67 20.78
N LYS A 320 5.01 -26.67 20.48
CA LYS A 320 5.49 -26.79 19.10
C LYS A 320 5.43 -28.25 18.69
N ILE A 321 4.67 -28.53 17.63
CA ILE A 321 4.60 -29.87 17.02
C ILE A 321 5.58 -29.99 15.85
N ALA A 322 5.94 -28.88 15.21
CA ALA A 322 7.00 -28.78 14.21
C ALA A 322 7.78 -27.46 14.39
N ASP A 323 9.10 -27.47 14.24
CA ASP A 323 9.96 -26.29 14.39
C ASP A 323 11.11 -26.32 13.37
N GLY A 324 11.64 -25.14 13.03
CA GLY A 324 12.80 -25.03 12.17
C GLY A 324 12.51 -25.21 10.67
N MET A 325 11.25 -25.19 10.26
CA MET A 325 10.83 -25.60 8.93
C MET A 325 11.21 -24.57 7.85
N PRO A 326 11.86 -24.98 6.74
CA PRO A 326 12.28 -24.07 5.68
C PRO A 326 11.16 -23.77 4.66
N TRP A 327 9.92 -23.69 5.12
CA TRP A 327 8.72 -23.57 4.28
C TRP A 327 7.97 -22.28 4.56
N TYR A 328 7.63 -21.55 3.50
CA TYR A 328 6.55 -20.57 3.58
C TYR A 328 5.23 -21.34 3.62
N PHE A 329 4.40 -21.08 4.63
CA PHE A 329 3.11 -21.73 4.80
C PHE A 329 1.96 -20.81 4.46
N ARG A 330 0.87 -21.41 4.01
CA ARG A 330 -0.40 -20.75 3.80
C ARG A 330 -1.55 -21.72 3.93
N VAL A 331 -2.48 -21.47 4.85
CA VAL A 331 -3.76 -22.20 4.85
C VAL A 331 -4.70 -21.55 3.84
N VAL A 332 -5.31 -22.38 3.00
CA VAL A 332 -6.35 -21.98 2.06
C VAL A 332 -7.64 -22.67 2.48
N LYS A 333 -8.67 -21.86 2.76
CA LYS A 333 -10.04 -22.31 2.99
C LYS A 333 -10.78 -22.13 1.66
N MET A 334 -11.29 -23.23 1.13
CA MET A 334 -12.10 -23.25 -0.09
C MET A 334 -13.56 -23.46 0.33
N PRO A 335 -14.53 -22.77 -0.31
CA PRO A 335 -15.96 -23.04 -0.11
C PRO A 335 -16.26 -24.54 -0.25
N ASP A 336 -17.05 -25.07 0.69
CA ASP A 336 -17.49 -26.47 0.75
C ASP A 336 -16.40 -27.55 0.77
N LYS A 337 -15.14 -27.18 1.03
CA LYS A 337 -14.00 -28.11 1.02
C LYS A 337 -13.20 -27.99 2.31
N LYS A 338 -12.52 -29.09 2.66
CA LYS A 338 -11.58 -29.08 3.79
C LYS A 338 -10.45 -28.07 3.53
N PRO A 339 -9.99 -27.34 4.55
CA PRO A 339 -8.81 -26.48 4.41
C PRO A 339 -7.59 -27.28 3.95
N VAL A 340 -6.73 -26.64 3.16
CA VAL A 340 -5.46 -27.22 2.71
C VAL A 340 -4.29 -26.33 3.12
N LEU A 341 -3.17 -26.96 3.48
CA LEU A 341 -1.92 -26.26 3.76
C LEU A 341 -1.07 -26.22 2.50
N LEU A 342 -0.85 -25.02 1.96
CA LEU A 342 0.14 -24.80 0.91
C LEU A 342 1.51 -24.54 1.52
N GLY A 343 2.52 -25.14 0.89
CA GLY A 343 3.93 -25.01 1.25
C GLY A 343 4.78 -24.65 0.04
N LYS A 344 5.66 -23.67 0.23
CA LYS A 344 6.74 -23.38 -0.72
C LYS A 344 8.10 -23.37 -0.01
N LYS A 345 9.03 -24.19 -0.48
CA LYS A 345 10.36 -24.29 0.13
C LYS A 345 11.16 -23.02 -0.12
N ASN A 346 11.86 -22.55 0.89
CA ASN A 346 12.76 -21.41 0.75
C ASN A 346 13.93 -21.74 -0.17
N SER A 347 14.13 -20.91 -1.20
CA SER A 347 15.23 -21.02 -2.16
C SER A 347 16.40 -20.08 -1.87
N GLY A 348 16.29 -19.21 -0.85
CA GLY A 348 17.25 -18.14 -0.55
C GLY A 348 17.23 -16.98 -1.55
N LYS A 349 16.40 -17.04 -2.59
CA LYS A 349 16.26 -16.00 -3.64
C LYS A 349 15.02 -15.11 -3.44
N GLY A 350 14.44 -15.15 -2.23
CA GLY A 350 13.24 -14.41 -1.86
C GLY A 350 11.92 -15.14 -2.17
N PRO A 351 10.79 -14.60 -1.67
CA PRO A 351 9.46 -15.25 -1.73
C PRO A 351 8.93 -15.48 -3.15
N PHE A 352 9.27 -14.63 -4.13
CA PHE A 352 8.81 -14.74 -5.52
C PHE A 352 9.75 -15.54 -6.43
N ALA A 353 10.82 -16.13 -5.88
CA ALA A 353 11.70 -17.00 -6.66
C ALA A 353 10.92 -18.14 -7.31
N ALA A 354 11.33 -18.59 -8.49
CA ALA A 354 10.71 -19.76 -9.12
C ALA A 354 10.86 -20.99 -8.21
N GLY A 355 9.78 -21.75 -8.06
CA GLY A 355 9.75 -22.95 -7.25
C GLY A 355 8.38 -23.61 -7.28
N ALA A 356 8.34 -24.88 -6.88
CA ALA A 356 7.09 -25.61 -6.74
C ALA A 356 6.32 -25.16 -5.50
N VAL A 357 4.99 -25.16 -5.63
CA VAL A 357 4.05 -25.03 -4.49
C VAL A 357 3.39 -26.39 -4.33
N TYR A 358 3.39 -26.88 -3.10
CA TYR A 358 2.81 -28.17 -2.74
C TYR A 358 1.66 -27.96 -1.77
N GLN A 359 0.66 -28.84 -1.83
CA GLN A 359 -0.11 -29.17 -0.64
C GLN A 359 0.81 -29.93 0.32
N MET A 360 0.66 -29.66 1.61
CA MET A 360 1.45 -30.25 2.67
C MET A 360 0.55 -31.11 3.55
N ASN A 361 1.05 -32.27 3.95
CA ASN A 361 0.36 -33.20 4.85
C ASN A 361 1.21 -33.46 6.09
N TRP A 362 0.54 -33.83 7.19
CA TRP A 362 1.20 -34.29 8.40
C TRP A 362 1.58 -35.77 8.27
N GLU A 363 2.87 -36.06 8.26
CA GLU A 363 3.41 -37.42 8.19
C GLU A 363 4.66 -37.54 9.07
N ASN A 364 4.79 -38.63 9.83
CA ASN A 364 5.96 -38.91 10.67
C ASN A 364 6.37 -37.74 11.59
N SER A 365 5.38 -37.09 12.20
CA SER A 365 5.57 -35.94 13.10
C SER A 365 6.15 -34.67 12.45
N ASP A 366 5.98 -34.51 11.14
CA ASP A 366 6.37 -33.30 10.42
C ASP A 366 5.39 -32.99 9.27
N TYR A 367 5.45 -31.76 8.73
CA TYR A 367 4.69 -31.39 7.52
C TYR A 367 5.53 -31.59 6.25
N VAL A 368 5.10 -32.52 5.41
CA VAL A 368 5.80 -32.93 4.18
C VAL A 368 4.99 -32.59 2.93
N PRO A 369 5.64 -32.28 1.79
CA PRO A 369 4.93 -32.03 0.54
C PRO A 369 4.25 -33.32 0.03
N SER A 370 2.98 -33.22 -0.34
CA SER A 370 2.16 -34.33 -0.85
C SER A 370 1.80 -34.14 -2.33
N VAL A 371 0.89 -33.22 -2.64
CA VAL A 371 0.42 -32.94 -4.00
C VAL A 371 1.10 -31.68 -4.54
N GLN A 372 1.62 -31.74 -5.76
CA GLN A 372 2.18 -30.55 -6.41
C GLN A 372 1.05 -29.72 -7.03
N ILE A 373 0.81 -28.53 -6.48
CA ILE A 373 -0.22 -27.59 -6.95
C ILE A 373 0.30 -26.72 -8.09
N LEU A 374 1.55 -26.25 -7.98
CA LEU A 374 2.20 -25.50 -9.05
C LEU A 374 3.60 -26.04 -9.30
N LYS A 375 3.95 -26.27 -10.57
CA LYS A 375 5.24 -26.84 -10.95
C LYS A 375 6.42 -25.91 -10.71
N SER A 376 6.32 -24.66 -11.20
CA SER A 376 7.40 -23.67 -11.10
C SER A 376 6.84 -22.25 -11.22
N ALA A 377 6.19 -21.78 -10.16
CA ALA A 377 5.54 -20.47 -10.15
C ALA A 377 6.43 -19.40 -9.49
N ARG A 378 6.49 -18.22 -10.11
CA ARG A 378 7.13 -17.02 -9.54
C ARG A 378 6.17 -16.25 -8.64
N VAL A 379 5.62 -16.95 -7.66
CA VAL A 379 4.56 -16.49 -6.77
C VAL A 379 4.99 -16.56 -5.31
N SER A 380 4.52 -15.61 -4.49
CA SER A 380 4.65 -15.71 -3.04
C SER A 380 3.45 -16.47 -2.46
N VAL A 381 3.67 -17.63 -1.85
CA VAL A 381 2.57 -18.45 -1.28
C VAL A 381 1.82 -17.73 -0.16
N LEU A 382 2.46 -16.78 0.53
CA LEU A 382 1.84 -15.97 1.59
C LEU A 382 0.62 -15.16 1.14
N GLY A 383 0.55 -14.83 -0.15
CA GLY A 383 -0.59 -14.14 -0.75
C GLY A 383 -1.22 -14.96 -1.86
N ALA A 384 -1.19 -16.28 -1.74
CA ALA A 384 -1.89 -17.20 -2.62
C ALA A 384 -3.14 -17.75 -1.93
N THR A 385 -4.13 -18.07 -2.76
CA THR A 385 -5.34 -18.80 -2.42
C THR A 385 -5.68 -19.74 -3.58
N MET A 386 -6.64 -20.64 -3.38
CA MET A 386 -7.14 -21.56 -4.38
C MET A 386 -8.65 -21.67 -4.23
N GLY A 387 -9.36 -21.87 -5.35
CA GLY A 387 -10.82 -22.03 -5.38
C GLY A 387 -11.38 -21.61 -6.73
N ASP A 388 -12.69 -21.75 -6.90
CA ASP A 388 -13.39 -21.39 -8.14
C ASP A 388 -13.59 -19.87 -8.27
N SER A 389 -12.50 -19.14 -8.49
CA SER A 389 -12.51 -17.68 -8.68
C SER A 389 -13.20 -17.22 -9.97
N MET A 390 -13.45 -18.14 -10.90
CA MET A 390 -14.08 -17.85 -12.20
C MET A 390 -15.55 -18.26 -12.26
N ASN A 391 -16.08 -18.86 -11.19
CA ASN A 391 -17.43 -19.44 -11.13
C ASN A 391 -17.70 -20.41 -12.31
N SER A 392 -16.70 -21.25 -12.60
CA SER A 392 -16.66 -22.19 -13.72
C SER A 392 -16.68 -23.66 -13.29
N GLY A 393 -16.54 -23.93 -11.98
CA GLY A 393 -16.41 -25.24 -11.37
C GLY A 393 -14.95 -25.69 -11.14
N ASP A 394 -13.96 -25.00 -11.70
CA ASP A 394 -12.55 -25.35 -11.57
C ASP A 394 -11.86 -24.60 -10.42
N ASP A 395 -11.17 -25.34 -9.54
CA ASP A 395 -10.31 -24.72 -8.53
C ASP A 395 -9.00 -24.23 -9.16
N LEU A 396 -8.83 -22.91 -9.21
CA LEU A 396 -7.62 -22.28 -9.75
C LEU A 396 -6.83 -21.59 -8.65
N VAL A 397 -5.51 -21.49 -8.83
CA VAL A 397 -4.68 -20.71 -7.91
C VAL A 397 -4.77 -19.24 -8.28
N LEU A 398 -5.14 -18.41 -7.30
CA LEU A 398 -5.09 -16.96 -7.39
C LEU A 398 -4.00 -16.43 -6.45
N ALA A 399 -3.13 -15.56 -6.95
CA ALA A 399 -2.11 -14.95 -6.11
C ALA A 399 -1.62 -13.60 -6.63
N TYR A 400 -0.88 -12.89 -5.79
CA TYR A 400 -0.24 -11.65 -6.18
C TYR A 400 1.05 -11.86 -6.98
N THR A 401 1.24 -11.03 -8.00
CA THR A 401 2.53 -10.77 -8.63
C THR A 401 3.44 -9.94 -7.72
N LYS A 402 4.74 -9.85 -8.06
CA LYS A 402 5.72 -9.00 -7.35
C LYS A 402 5.38 -7.50 -7.34
N THR A 403 4.44 -7.05 -8.18
CA THR A 403 3.98 -5.66 -8.26
C THR A 403 2.58 -5.47 -7.68
N ASP A 404 2.14 -6.39 -6.83
CA ASP A 404 0.86 -6.35 -6.13
C ASP A 404 -0.36 -6.36 -7.08
N ARG A 405 -0.26 -7.07 -8.21
CA ARG A 405 -1.40 -7.34 -9.12
C ARG A 405 -1.89 -8.76 -8.89
N LEU A 406 -3.19 -8.99 -8.91
CA LEU A 406 -3.75 -10.35 -8.88
C LEU A 406 -3.48 -11.08 -10.19
N LYS A 407 -3.24 -12.39 -10.09
CA LYS A 407 -3.00 -13.29 -11.22
C LYS A 407 -3.65 -14.64 -10.94
N ILE A 408 -4.38 -15.16 -11.92
CA ILE A 408 -4.95 -16.51 -11.92
C ILE A 408 -4.01 -17.43 -12.70
N PHE A 409 -3.71 -18.58 -12.10
CA PHE A 409 -2.83 -19.58 -12.67
C PHE A 409 -3.61 -20.83 -13.05
N SER A 410 -3.24 -21.42 -14.19
CA SER A 410 -3.71 -22.74 -14.59
C SER A 410 -3.08 -23.83 -13.73
N ALA A 411 -3.65 -25.05 -13.74
CA ALA A 411 -3.08 -26.21 -13.04
C ALA A 411 -1.63 -26.52 -13.46
N GLY A 412 -1.23 -26.18 -14.70
CA GLY A 412 0.15 -26.32 -15.18
C GLY A 412 1.11 -25.21 -14.69
N GLY A 413 0.60 -24.19 -14.01
CA GLY A 413 1.32 -22.97 -13.65
C GLY A 413 1.42 -21.94 -14.77
N GLY A 414 0.64 -22.11 -15.84
CA GLY A 414 0.44 -21.11 -16.88
C GLY A 414 -0.34 -19.92 -16.35
N GLU A 415 -0.28 -18.80 -17.06
CA GLU A 415 -1.05 -17.60 -16.73
C GLU A 415 -2.38 -17.64 -17.48
N GLU A 416 -3.49 -17.68 -16.74
CA GLU A 416 -4.83 -17.55 -17.31
C GLU A 416 -5.24 -16.09 -17.38
N TRP A 417 -4.91 -15.30 -16.35
CA TRP A 417 -5.30 -13.90 -16.28
C TRP A 417 -4.40 -13.09 -15.34
N THR A 418 -4.20 -11.80 -15.65
CA THR A 418 -3.55 -10.82 -14.76
C THR A 418 -4.34 -9.52 -14.70
N GLY A 419 -4.60 -9.06 -13.48
CA GLY A 419 -5.29 -7.80 -13.22
C GLY A 419 -4.45 -6.56 -13.52
N SER A 420 -5.14 -5.51 -13.99
CA SER A 420 -4.57 -4.19 -14.27
C SER A 420 -4.53 -3.27 -13.05
N ASP A 421 -5.16 -3.66 -11.94
CA ASP A 421 -5.12 -2.92 -10.68
C ASP A 421 -4.06 -3.43 -9.72
N ARG A 422 -3.55 -2.52 -8.89
CA ARG A 422 -2.68 -2.86 -7.76
C ARG A 422 -3.55 -2.98 -6.51
N LEU A 423 -3.55 -4.19 -5.95
CA LEU A 423 -4.26 -4.58 -4.75
C LEU A 423 -3.25 -5.08 -3.70
N GLY A 424 -3.68 -5.24 -2.47
CA GLY A 424 -2.81 -5.49 -1.31
C GLY A 424 -2.03 -4.24 -0.93
N GLY A 425 -0.70 -4.35 -0.92
CA GLY A 425 0.21 -3.30 -0.46
C GLY A 425 0.69 -3.53 0.98
N SER A 426 1.62 -4.46 1.17
CA SER A 426 2.26 -4.69 2.47
C SER A 426 3.54 -3.87 2.63
N THR A 427 3.81 -3.46 3.88
CA THR A 427 5.14 -2.96 4.30
C THR A 427 6.07 -4.05 4.86
N LEU A 428 5.56 -5.29 5.09
CA LEU A 428 6.42 -6.43 5.41
C LEU A 428 7.28 -6.77 4.19
N HIS A 429 8.55 -7.09 4.41
CA HIS A 429 9.49 -7.31 3.34
C HIS A 429 10.58 -8.31 3.72
N TYR A 430 11.16 -8.88 2.68
CA TYR A 430 12.39 -9.66 2.70
C TYR A 430 13.55 -8.74 2.29
N LEU A 431 14.68 -8.78 3.00
CA LEU A 431 15.88 -8.06 2.59
C LEU A 431 16.73 -8.95 1.69
N LEU A 432 16.80 -8.60 0.41
CA LEU A 432 17.69 -9.22 -0.56
C LEU A 432 19.11 -8.65 -0.43
N PRO A 433 20.13 -9.32 -0.98
CA PRO A 433 21.46 -8.75 -1.10
C PRO A 433 21.40 -7.35 -1.71
N ARG A 434 22.14 -6.41 -1.13
CA ARG A 434 22.20 -5.03 -1.61
C ARG A 434 22.73 -5.01 -3.05
N THR A 435 22.01 -4.33 -3.93
CA THR A 435 22.47 -4.04 -5.29
C THR A 435 23.24 -2.73 -5.35
N GLU A 436 22.99 -1.81 -4.42
CA GLU A 436 23.63 -0.51 -4.31
C GLU A 436 24.17 -0.29 -2.89
N PRO A 437 25.35 0.34 -2.73
CA PRO A 437 25.83 0.75 -1.42
C PRO A 437 24.81 1.65 -0.71
N SER A 438 24.57 1.38 0.58
CA SER A 438 23.68 2.17 1.46
C SER A 438 22.17 2.14 1.15
N VAL A 439 21.71 1.41 0.13
CA VAL A 439 20.27 1.21 -0.14
C VAL A 439 19.87 -0.22 0.20
N GLU A 440 18.85 -0.36 1.05
CA GLU A 440 18.25 -1.67 1.32
C GLU A 440 17.48 -2.18 0.09
N ASN A 441 17.77 -3.41 -0.32
CA ASN A 441 17.06 -4.09 -1.39
C ASN A 441 15.86 -4.84 -0.81
N ARG A 442 14.72 -4.16 -0.69
CA ARG A 442 13.50 -4.71 -0.09
C ARG A 442 12.64 -5.39 -1.16
N GLN A 443 12.30 -6.65 -0.92
CA GLN A 443 11.23 -7.35 -1.64
C GLN A 443 10.01 -7.46 -0.73
N TYR A 444 9.00 -6.63 -0.99
CA TYR A 444 7.77 -6.61 -0.20
C TYR A 444 6.98 -7.91 -0.36
N LEU A 445 6.40 -8.36 0.75
CA LEU A 445 5.57 -9.57 0.80
C LEU A 445 4.15 -9.28 0.32
N SER A 446 3.52 -10.29 -0.26
CA SER A 446 2.10 -10.21 -0.65
C SER A 446 1.20 -10.19 0.58
N MET A 447 0.07 -9.49 0.47
CA MET A 447 -1.02 -9.61 1.44
C MET A 447 -1.85 -10.87 1.15
N ARG A 448 -2.71 -11.24 2.12
CA ARG A 448 -3.78 -12.22 1.92
C ARG A 448 -4.73 -11.80 0.80
N VAL A 449 -5.26 -12.79 0.10
CA VAL A 449 -6.46 -12.74 -0.74
C VAL A 449 -7.28 -13.99 -0.40
N THR A 450 -8.61 -13.90 -0.45
CA THR A 450 -9.54 -14.99 -0.12
C THR A 450 -10.58 -15.11 -1.22
N ILE A 451 -11.07 -16.34 -1.45
CA ILE A 451 -12.22 -16.62 -2.30
C ILE A 451 -13.32 -17.15 -1.38
N CYS A 452 -14.51 -16.55 -1.44
CA CYS A 452 -15.68 -16.97 -0.68
C CYS A 452 -16.94 -16.43 -1.34
N ASP A 453 -18.06 -17.13 -1.18
CA ASP A 453 -19.40 -16.59 -1.43
C ASP A 453 -19.79 -15.70 -0.25
N MET A 454 -19.50 -14.41 -0.38
CA MET A 454 -19.63 -13.42 0.68
C MET A 454 -21.08 -12.94 0.83
N ASN A 455 -21.87 -12.98 -0.23
CA ASN A 455 -23.27 -12.52 -0.23
C ASN A 455 -24.29 -13.68 -0.17
N GLN A 456 -23.82 -14.93 -0.15
CA GLN A 456 -24.61 -16.16 -0.12
C GLN A 456 -25.52 -16.33 -1.36
N ASP A 457 -25.09 -15.83 -2.52
CA ASP A 457 -25.82 -15.96 -3.78
C ASP A 457 -25.44 -17.21 -4.61
N GLY A 458 -24.53 -18.03 -4.09
CA GLY A 458 -23.99 -19.22 -4.72
C GLY A 458 -22.81 -18.96 -5.66
N LYS A 459 -22.32 -17.71 -5.76
CA LYS A 459 -21.13 -17.36 -6.53
C LYS A 459 -20.01 -16.93 -5.60
N ASN A 460 -18.80 -17.34 -5.97
CA ASN A 460 -17.60 -16.95 -5.27
C ASN A 460 -17.15 -15.56 -5.69
N GLU A 461 -16.84 -14.71 -4.71
CA GLU A 461 -16.10 -13.48 -4.91
C GLU A 461 -14.66 -13.57 -4.41
N VAL A 462 -13.81 -12.77 -5.04
CA VAL A 462 -12.42 -12.56 -4.62
C VAL A 462 -12.35 -11.34 -3.72
N ILE A 463 -12.02 -11.57 -2.46
CA ILE A 463 -11.86 -10.50 -1.46
C ILE A 463 -10.39 -10.13 -1.36
N ALA A 464 -10.10 -8.86 -1.64
CA ALA A 464 -8.77 -8.28 -1.57
C ALA A 464 -8.78 -6.95 -0.80
N VAL A 465 -7.60 -6.56 -0.33
CA VAL A 465 -7.38 -5.24 0.26
C VAL A 465 -6.87 -4.29 -0.81
N LYS A 466 -7.10 -2.99 -0.65
CA LYS A 466 -6.34 -1.94 -1.36
C LYS A 466 -5.79 -0.95 -0.35
N ASN A 467 -4.49 -0.99 -0.10
CA ASN A 467 -3.79 0.04 0.66
C ASN A 467 -3.28 1.13 -0.30
N GLU A 468 -3.57 2.40 0.00
CA GLU A 468 -3.17 3.54 -0.86
C GLU A 468 -1.80 4.07 -0.46
N ASP A 469 -0.81 3.89 -1.35
CA ASP A 469 0.54 4.40 -1.17
C ASP A 469 0.60 5.90 -1.46
N ILE A 470 1.12 6.67 -0.52
CA ILE A 470 1.30 8.13 -0.65
C ILE A 470 2.21 8.50 -1.84
N SER A 471 3.09 7.60 -2.26
CA SER A 471 4.00 7.83 -3.40
C SER A 471 3.37 7.50 -4.76
N GLY A 472 2.17 6.90 -4.77
CA GLY A 472 1.58 6.32 -5.99
C GLY A 472 2.47 5.22 -6.59
N TYR A 473 3.22 4.49 -5.76
CA TYR A 473 4.15 3.42 -6.14
C TYR A 473 5.31 3.85 -7.05
N ARG A 474 5.64 5.15 -7.09
CA ARG A 474 6.74 5.68 -7.92
C ARG A 474 8.12 5.45 -7.31
N LEU A 475 8.19 5.15 -6.01
CA LEU A 475 9.44 4.88 -5.28
C LEU A 475 9.62 3.37 -5.03
N LYS A 476 10.69 2.79 -5.56
CA LYS A 476 10.91 1.33 -5.53
C LYS A 476 11.13 0.76 -4.11
N SER A 477 11.78 1.52 -3.22
CA SER A 477 12.18 1.04 -1.87
C SER A 477 11.42 1.70 -0.71
N PHE A 478 10.38 2.48 -1.02
CA PHE A 478 9.56 3.17 -0.05
C PHE A 478 8.08 2.85 -0.28
N ARG A 479 7.40 2.38 0.76
CA ARG A 479 5.96 2.19 0.80
C ARG A 479 5.44 2.82 2.08
N LYS A 480 4.51 3.76 1.98
CA LYS A 480 3.80 4.30 3.14
C LYS A 480 2.34 4.46 2.79
N PHE A 481 1.51 3.71 3.53
CA PHE A 481 0.08 3.65 3.28
C PHE A 481 -0.67 4.48 4.31
N THR A 482 -1.63 5.28 3.84
CA THR A 482 -2.40 6.21 4.70
C THR A 482 -3.89 5.90 4.73
N LYS A 483 -4.38 5.16 3.74
CA LYS A 483 -5.77 4.75 3.61
C LYS A 483 -5.85 3.30 3.16
N ALA A 484 -6.94 2.63 3.52
CA ALA A 484 -7.26 1.30 3.05
C ALA A 484 -8.75 1.08 2.87
N ASN A 485 -9.11 0.11 2.04
CA ASN A 485 -10.44 -0.45 1.96
C ASN A 485 -10.36 -1.92 1.50
N PHE A 486 -11.42 -2.68 1.74
CA PHE A 486 -11.64 -3.95 1.07
C PHE A 486 -12.28 -3.72 -0.30
N ILE A 487 -12.02 -4.66 -1.21
CA ILE A 487 -12.61 -4.73 -2.54
C ILE A 487 -13.04 -6.17 -2.75
N SER A 488 -14.30 -6.34 -3.15
CA SER A 488 -14.81 -7.59 -3.71
C SER A 488 -14.73 -7.54 -5.22
N LEU A 489 -14.29 -8.63 -5.82
CA LEU A 489 -14.19 -8.77 -7.26
C LEU A 489 -14.94 -10.02 -7.70
N SER A 490 -15.76 -9.92 -8.74
CA SER A 490 -16.39 -11.04 -9.42
C SER A 490 -15.82 -11.23 -10.81
N TRP A 491 -15.91 -12.45 -11.31
CA TRP A 491 -15.55 -12.78 -12.68
C TRP A 491 -16.69 -12.42 -13.64
N ASP A 492 -16.41 -11.58 -14.64
CA ASP A 492 -17.40 -11.15 -15.65
C ASP A 492 -17.33 -11.92 -16.98
N GLY A 493 -16.45 -12.94 -17.07
CA GLY A 493 -16.14 -13.67 -18.29
C GLY A 493 -14.83 -13.26 -18.96
N LEU A 494 -14.32 -12.06 -18.67
CA LEU A 494 -13.05 -11.53 -19.21
C LEU A 494 -12.00 -11.31 -18.11
N GLY A 495 -12.45 -10.94 -16.90
CA GLY A 495 -11.56 -10.65 -15.79
C GLY A 495 -12.28 -10.52 -14.45
N LEU A 496 -11.48 -10.40 -13.40
CA LEU A 496 -11.98 -10.00 -12.08
C LEU A 496 -12.24 -8.49 -12.10
N VAL A 497 -13.49 -8.10 -11.90
CA VAL A 497 -13.95 -6.70 -11.88
C VAL A 497 -14.53 -6.36 -10.49
N PRO A 498 -14.35 -5.12 -9.99
CA PRO A 498 -14.89 -4.75 -8.68
C PRO A 498 -16.42 -4.65 -8.64
N ASP A 499 -17.04 -5.42 -7.75
CA ASP A 499 -18.50 -5.37 -7.52
C ASP A 499 -18.83 -4.33 -6.46
N TRP A 500 -18.13 -4.42 -5.33
CA TRP A 500 -18.28 -3.50 -4.22
C TRP A 500 -16.94 -3.25 -3.52
N ARG A 501 -16.92 -2.16 -2.75
CA ARG A 501 -15.81 -1.84 -1.83
C ARG A 501 -16.35 -1.32 -0.51
N THR A 502 -15.60 -1.51 0.56
CA THR A 502 -15.91 -0.83 1.83
C THR A 502 -15.57 0.65 1.73
N ARG A 503 -16.17 1.47 2.59
CA ARG A 503 -15.65 2.82 2.86
C ARG A 503 -14.15 2.80 3.16
N GLN A 504 -13.47 3.88 2.82
CA GLN A 504 -12.06 4.05 3.15
C GLN A 504 -11.87 4.25 4.67
N ILE A 505 -10.86 3.59 5.22
CA ILE A 505 -10.42 3.76 6.60
C ILE A 505 -9.03 4.40 6.65
N SER A 506 -8.74 5.11 7.74
CA SER A 506 -7.42 5.69 7.99
C SER A 506 -6.44 4.63 8.49
N GLY A 507 -5.20 4.69 8.00
CA GLY A 507 -4.17 3.69 8.22
C GLY A 507 -4.12 2.69 7.07
N HIS A 508 -3.58 1.49 7.33
CA HIS A 508 -3.54 0.42 6.35
C HIS A 508 -3.90 -0.92 6.95
N ILE A 509 -4.49 -1.81 6.16
CA ILE A 509 -4.76 -3.17 6.58
C ILE A 509 -3.48 -3.98 6.41
N ARG A 510 -3.07 -4.74 7.43
CA ARG A 510 -1.90 -5.62 7.40
C ARG A 510 -2.25 -7.01 6.88
N ASP A 511 -3.33 -7.56 7.41
CA ASP A 511 -3.84 -8.90 7.15
C ASP A 511 -5.31 -8.93 7.54
N PHE A 512 -6.03 -9.93 7.06
CA PHE A 512 -7.44 -10.13 7.34
C PHE A 512 -7.79 -11.62 7.38
N ALA A 513 -8.98 -11.93 7.87
CA ALA A 513 -9.58 -13.25 7.83
C ALA A 513 -11.11 -13.11 7.64
N VAL A 514 -11.73 -14.17 7.16
CA VAL A 514 -13.18 -14.35 7.15
C VAL A 514 -13.49 -15.48 8.13
N GLY A 515 -14.45 -15.26 9.03
CA GLY A 515 -14.87 -16.24 10.02
C GLY A 515 -15.68 -15.61 11.14
N ASP A 516 -16.45 -16.45 11.84
CA ASP A 516 -17.24 -16.11 13.02
C ASP A 516 -16.39 -15.57 14.18
N PHE A 517 -16.25 -14.25 14.23
CA PHE A 517 -15.36 -13.54 15.14
C PHE A 517 -15.99 -13.33 16.51
N ASP A 518 -17.30 -13.11 16.55
CA ASP A 518 -18.03 -12.84 17.77
C ASP A 518 -18.84 -14.02 18.32
N ASN A 519 -18.75 -15.18 17.65
CA ASN A 519 -19.36 -16.45 18.03
C ASN A 519 -20.89 -16.41 17.96
N ASP A 520 -21.45 -15.72 16.97
CA ASP A 520 -22.89 -15.65 16.71
C ASP A 520 -23.38 -16.63 15.63
N GLY A 521 -22.46 -17.37 15.01
CA GLY A 521 -22.72 -18.34 13.95
C GLY A 521 -22.71 -17.77 12.54
N LYS A 522 -22.39 -16.48 12.36
CA LYS A 522 -22.17 -15.84 11.06
C LYS A 522 -20.70 -15.49 10.91
N ASP A 523 -20.25 -15.36 9.66
CA ASP A 523 -18.86 -14.98 9.41
C ASP A 523 -18.74 -13.46 9.34
N GLU A 524 -17.64 -12.91 9.86
CA GLU A 524 -17.28 -11.50 9.69
C GLU A 524 -16.00 -11.34 8.88
N LEU A 525 -15.87 -10.18 8.22
CA LEU A 525 -14.63 -9.76 7.60
C LEU A 525 -13.78 -9.02 8.64
N VAL A 526 -12.80 -9.73 9.20
CA VAL A 526 -11.95 -9.24 10.29
C VAL A 526 -10.59 -8.79 9.77
N ALA A 527 -10.16 -7.59 10.15
CA ALA A 527 -8.91 -7.01 9.67
C ALA A 527 -8.04 -6.45 10.79
N GLY A 528 -6.72 -6.68 10.69
CA GLY A 528 -5.72 -5.98 11.48
C GLY A 528 -5.33 -4.66 10.81
N VAL A 529 -5.69 -3.52 11.43
CA VAL A 529 -5.42 -2.18 10.91
C VAL A 529 -4.25 -1.54 11.66
N VAL A 530 -3.26 -1.06 10.89
CA VAL A 530 -2.12 -0.30 11.40
C VAL A 530 -2.35 1.19 11.14
N ILE A 531 -2.55 1.93 12.22
CA ILE A 531 -2.75 3.39 12.20
C ILE A 531 -1.41 4.11 12.26
N LYS A 532 -0.49 3.62 13.09
CA LYS A 532 0.89 4.10 13.19
C LYS A 532 1.85 2.93 13.27
N GLU A 533 2.93 2.97 12.49
CA GLU A 533 3.95 1.91 12.50
C GLU A 533 4.92 2.01 13.68
N GLY A 534 5.07 3.21 14.29
CA GLY A 534 6.01 3.41 15.39
C GLY A 534 7.49 3.42 14.96
N THR A 535 7.77 3.77 13.70
CA THR A 535 9.11 3.75 13.09
C THR A 535 9.98 4.96 13.49
N THR A 536 9.42 5.97 14.16
CA THR A 536 10.13 7.14 14.67
C THR A 536 10.48 6.94 16.15
N VAL A 537 11.68 7.39 16.56
CA VAL A 537 12.11 7.39 17.97
C VAL A 537 11.04 8.05 18.86
N ALA A 538 10.74 7.43 20.00
CA ALA A 538 9.68 7.81 20.95
C ALA A 538 8.22 7.63 20.48
N THR A 539 7.97 6.99 19.34
CA THR A 539 6.60 6.63 18.91
C THR A 539 6.33 5.14 19.09
N SER A 540 5.19 4.78 19.68
CA SER A 540 4.73 3.39 19.75
C SER A 540 3.83 3.05 18.56
N PRO A 541 3.91 1.83 18.01
CA PRO A 541 2.94 1.39 17.00
C PRO A 541 1.53 1.48 17.56
N LYS A 542 0.55 1.80 16.70
CA LYS A 542 -0.86 1.89 17.05
C LYS A 542 -1.64 1.03 16.07
N THR A 543 -2.18 -0.08 16.55
CA THR A 543 -2.94 -1.04 15.75
C THR A 543 -4.31 -1.30 16.37
N SER A 544 -5.27 -1.69 15.56
CA SER A 544 -6.60 -2.11 15.99
C SER A 544 -7.04 -3.32 15.17
N ILE A 545 -7.99 -4.07 15.71
CA ILE A 545 -8.77 -5.06 14.96
C ILE A 545 -10.12 -4.43 14.64
N ILE A 546 -10.60 -4.63 13.41
CA ILE A 546 -11.95 -4.27 13.00
C ILE A 546 -12.66 -5.52 12.49
N ALA A 547 -13.97 -5.57 12.65
CA ALA A 547 -14.83 -6.63 12.11
C ALA A 547 -16.01 -5.97 11.39
N TYR A 548 -16.19 -6.32 10.12
CA TYR A 548 -17.36 -5.95 9.34
C TYR A 548 -18.32 -7.12 9.31
N GLU A 549 -19.59 -6.83 9.62
CA GLU A 549 -20.70 -7.73 9.33
C GLU A 549 -20.72 -8.08 7.84
N ILE A 550 -20.80 -9.36 7.54
CA ILE A 550 -21.00 -9.88 6.19
C ILE A 550 -22.49 -10.24 6.07
N GLY A 551 -23.16 -9.73 5.03
CA GLY A 551 -24.55 -10.11 4.76
C GLY A 551 -25.59 -9.28 5.52
N GLY A 552 -26.31 -8.46 4.76
CA GLY A 552 -27.49 -7.68 5.15
C GLY A 552 -28.20 -7.17 3.92
#